data_AF-A0A9E6JKZ8-F1
#
_entry.id   AF-A0A9E6JKZ8-F1
#
_cell.length_a   1.000
_cell.length_b   1.000
_cell.length_c   1.000
_cell.angle_alpha   90.00
_cell.angle_beta   90.00
_cell.angle_gamma   90.00
#
_symmetry.space_group_name_H-M   'P 1'
#
loop_
_entity.id
_entity.type
_entity.pdbx_description
1 polymer ?
#
loop_
_entity_poly.entity_id
_entity_poly.type
_entity_poly.pdbx_seq_one_letter_code
_entity_poly.pdbx_strand_id
1 'polypeptide(L)'
;MFWIKALKSLLSVLQSSDSPYQVAFGVALGALLGLSPLATLQATLLFLILMGTKSNLGAAALATPLFAAIGFVLDPLAHRLGLALLTQVPALVPLWTSAYNAPLLPFTRFYNTVVLGNFLIGLALFLPVLFLSRQGVIYYRAHYQEKVSRWKIMKVLNLTKVTDLLDKVKK
;
A
#
# COMPACT_ATOMS: atom_id res chain seq x y z
N MET A 1 -14.39 -18.46 -5.12
CA MET A 1 -14.29 -17.44 -6.19
C MET A 1 -13.34 -16.28 -5.84
N PHE A 2 -13.33 -15.76 -4.60
CA PHE A 2 -12.44 -14.66 -4.16
C PHE A 2 -10.93 -15.01 -4.18
N TRP A 3 -10.53 -16.11 -3.53
CA TRP A 3 -9.12 -16.51 -3.41
C TRP A 3 -8.40 -16.68 -4.76
N ILE A 4 -9.10 -17.20 -5.77
CA ILE A 4 -8.57 -17.35 -7.13
C ILE A 4 -8.33 -15.97 -7.76
N LYS A 5 -9.22 -14.99 -7.54
CA LYS A 5 -9.06 -13.62 -8.03
C LYS A 5 -7.88 -12.91 -7.35
N ALA A 6 -7.73 -13.08 -6.04
CA ALA A 6 -6.60 -12.53 -5.28
C ALA A 6 -5.27 -13.12 -5.79
N LEU A 7 -5.17 -14.44 -5.95
CA LEU A 7 -3.99 -15.10 -6.49
C LEU A 7 -3.70 -14.66 -7.93
N LYS A 8 -4.72 -14.59 -8.79
CA LYS A 8 -4.61 -14.04 -10.15
C LYS A 8 -4.03 -12.63 -10.15
N SER A 9 -4.56 -11.75 -9.30
CA SER A 9 -4.11 -10.36 -9.21
C SER A 9 -2.64 -10.30 -8.77
N LEU A 10 -2.27 -11.04 -7.73
CA LEU A 10 -0.89 -11.12 -7.25
C LEU A 10 0.08 -11.59 -8.34
N LEU A 11 -0.24 -12.69 -9.02
CA LEU A 11 0.60 -13.21 -10.10
C LEU A 11 0.70 -12.21 -11.27
N SER A 12 -0.40 -11.53 -11.60
CA SER A 12 -0.41 -10.52 -12.67
C SER A 12 0.45 -9.30 -12.34
N VAL A 13 0.50 -8.88 -11.07
CA VAL A 13 1.36 -7.78 -10.60
C VAL A 13 2.82 -8.21 -10.66
N LEU A 14 3.15 -9.41 -10.17
CA LEU A 14 4.53 -9.91 -10.17
C LEU A 14 5.08 -10.14 -11.59
N GLN A 15 4.23 -10.54 -12.53
CA GLN A 15 4.58 -10.75 -13.95
C GLN A 15 4.33 -9.53 -14.84
N SER A 16 3.95 -8.38 -14.27
CA SER A 16 3.77 -7.15 -15.03
C SER A 16 5.07 -6.70 -15.70
N SER A 17 4.96 -5.94 -16.79
CA SER A 17 6.10 -5.29 -17.45
C SER A 17 6.69 -4.13 -16.66
N ASP A 18 6.04 -3.70 -15.57
CA ASP A 18 6.54 -2.64 -14.70
C ASP A 18 7.86 -3.03 -14.06
N SER A 19 8.76 -2.07 -13.83
CA SER A 19 10.03 -2.34 -13.17
C SER A 19 9.83 -2.81 -11.72
N PRO A 20 10.77 -3.59 -11.15
CA PRO A 20 10.67 -4.03 -9.76
C PRO A 20 10.51 -2.88 -8.75
N TYR A 21 11.09 -1.72 -9.06
CA TYR A 21 10.93 -0.52 -8.24
C TYR A 21 9.48 0.02 -8.29
N GLN A 22 8.84 0.07 -9.46
CA GLN A 22 7.46 0.54 -9.58
C GLN A 22 6.48 -0.36 -8.82
N VAL A 23 6.69 -1.68 -8.88
CA VAL A 23 5.92 -2.65 -8.08
C VAL A 23 6.15 -2.43 -6.59
N ALA A 24 7.41 -2.38 -6.16
CA ALA A 24 7.76 -2.19 -4.75
C ALA A 24 7.29 -0.85 -4.17
N PHE A 25 7.35 0.22 -4.95
CA PHE A 25 6.86 1.54 -4.57
C PHE A 25 5.33 1.55 -4.45
N GLY A 26 4.63 0.84 -5.34
CA GLY A 26 3.21 0.56 -5.20
C GLY A 26 2.89 -0.18 -3.89
N VAL A 27 3.65 -1.24 -3.55
CA VAL A 27 3.50 -1.95 -2.27
C VAL A 27 3.73 -1.02 -1.07
N ALA A 28 4.78 -0.20 -1.09
CA ALA A 28 5.12 0.70 0.02
C ALA A 28 4.07 1.81 0.21
N LEU A 29 3.55 2.40 -0.87
CA LEU A 29 2.44 3.35 -0.80
C LEU A 29 1.14 2.68 -0.35
N GLY A 30 0.86 1.46 -0.84
CA GLY A 30 -0.26 0.65 -0.38
C GLY A 30 -0.15 0.32 1.12
N ALA A 31 1.06 0.07 1.63
CA ALA A 31 1.29 -0.14 3.06
C ALA A 31 0.92 1.09 3.89
N LEU A 32 1.37 2.28 3.49
CA LEU A 32 1.00 3.54 4.13
C LEU A 32 -0.51 3.81 4.08
N LEU A 33 -1.15 3.53 2.94
CA LEU A 33 -2.60 3.64 2.78
C LEU A 33 -3.36 2.64 3.65
N GLY A 34 -2.85 1.41 3.79
CA GLY A 34 -3.46 0.36 4.61
C GLY A 34 -3.41 0.66 6.10
N LEU A 35 -2.33 1.29 6.57
CA LEU A 35 -2.17 1.71 7.96
C LEU A 35 -2.89 3.04 8.29
N SER A 36 -3.35 3.77 7.27
CA SER A 36 -4.04 5.05 7.45
C SER A 36 -5.56 4.89 7.35
N PRO A 37 -6.36 5.58 8.19
CA PRO A 37 -7.80 5.64 7.97
C PRO A 37 -8.09 6.36 6.65
N LEU A 38 -8.92 5.76 5.78
CA LEU A 38 -9.17 6.25 4.43
C LEU A 38 -9.74 7.68 4.36
N ALA A 39 -10.53 8.08 5.36
CA ALA A 39 -11.14 9.42 5.46
C ALA A 39 -10.23 10.43 6.20
N THR A 40 -8.96 10.50 5.80
CA THR A 40 -7.97 11.44 6.36
C THR A 40 -7.20 12.14 5.25
N LEU A 41 -6.73 13.36 5.52
CA LEU A 41 -5.95 14.15 4.57
C LEU A 41 -4.68 13.41 4.12
N GLN A 42 -3.96 12.74 5.01
CA GLN A 42 -2.77 11.95 4.64
C GLN A 42 -3.12 10.79 3.71
N ALA A 43 -4.22 10.08 3.93
CA ALA A 43 -4.64 9.01 3.03
C ALA A 43 -4.99 9.55 1.64
N THR A 44 -5.66 10.71 1.57
CA THR A 44 -5.92 11.40 0.31
C THR A 44 -4.63 11.80 -0.40
N LEU A 45 -3.68 12.42 0.31
CA LEU A 45 -2.39 12.82 -0.26
C LEU A 45 -1.58 11.62 -0.75
N LEU A 46 -1.53 10.53 0.02
CA LEU A 46 -0.87 9.29 -0.38
C LEU A 46 -1.52 8.68 -1.64
N PHE A 47 -2.85 8.72 -1.74
CA PHE A 47 -3.56 8.28 -2.92
C PHE A 47 -3.23 9.16 -4.14
N LEU A 48 -3.15 10.48 -3.97
CA LEU A 48 -2.73 11.39 -5.04
C LEU A 48 -1.28 11.14 -5.47
N ILE A 49 -0.36 10.87 -4.53
CA ILE A 49 1.02 10.47 -4.83
C ILE A 49 1.03 9.15 -5.60
N LEU A 50 0.22 8.17 -5.18
CA LEU A 50 0.09 6.88 -5.86
C LEU A 50 -0.35 7.06 -7.32
N MET A 51 -1.36 7.92 -7.57
CA MET A 51 -1.87 8.23 -8.91
C MET A 51 -0.90 9.09 -9.75
N GLY A 52 -0.20 10.03 -9.12
CA GLY A 52 0.70 10.97 -9.78
C GLY A 52 2.09 10.39 -10.09
N THR A 53 2.41 9.21 -9.56
CA THR A 53 3.69 8.53 -9.79
C THR A 53 3.50 7.31 -10.67
N LYS A 54 4.59 6.85 -11.32
CA LYS A 54 4.58 5.62 -12.14
C LYS A 54 4.59 4.35 -11.27
N SER A 55 3.91 4.36 -10.13
CA SER A 55 3.80 3.22 -9.22
C SER A 55 2.85 2.14 -9.78
N ASN A 56 3.02 0.88 -9.41
CA ASN A 56 2.08 -0.17 -9.81
C ASN A 56 0.83 -0.14 -8.92
N LEU A 57 -0.30 0.25 -9.50
CA LEU A 57 -1.58 0.39 -8.79
C LEU A 57 -2.15 -0.94 -8.30
N GLY A 58 -1.92 -2.03 -9.04
CA GLY A 58 -2.33 -3.37 -8.61
C GLY A 58 -1.57 -3.82 -7.36
N ALA A 59 -0.28 -3.51 -7.28
CA ALA A 59 0.56 -3.79 -6.13
C ALA A 59 0.07 -3.00 -4.90
N ALA A 60 -0.24 -1.72 -5.07
CA ALA A 60 -0.83 -0.90 -4.01
C ALA A 60 -2.18 -1.46 -3.55
N ALA A 61 -3.08 -1.79 -4.49
CA ALA A 61 -4.39 -2.33 -4.18
C ALA A 61 -4.35 -3.68 -3.44
N LEU A 62 -3.32 -4.50 -3.69
CA LEU A 62 -3.09 -5.74 -2.93
C LEU A 62 -2.46 -5.48 -1.56
N ALA A 63 -1.55 -4.51 -1.46
CA ALA A 63 -0.85 -4.18 -0.23
C ALA A 63 -1.75 -3.47 0.79
N THR A 64 -2.63 -2.56 0.35
CA THR A 64 -3.53 -1.81 1.24
C THR A 64 -4.33 -2.68 2.20
N PRO A 65 -5.14 -3.66 1.75
CA PRO A 65 -5.90 -4.52 2.67
C PRO A 65 -5.00 -5.44 3.50
N LEU A 66 -3.84 -5.86 2.97
CA LEU A 66 -2.87 -6.65 3.73
C LEU A 66 -2.31 -5.84 4.92
N PHE A 67 -1.89 -4.61 4.68
CA PHE A 67 -1.35 -3.74 5.71
C PHE A 67 -2.43 -3.18 6.64
N ALA A 68 -3.68 -3.03 6.19
CA ALA A 68 -4.81 -2.77 7.08
C ALA A 68 -5.00 -3.91 8.09
N ALA A 69 -4.91 -5.17 7.63
CA ALA A 69 -4.98 -6.33 8.53
C ALA A 69 -3.80 -6.38 9.51
N ILE A 70 -2.58 -6.06 9.04
CA ILE A 70 -1.39 -5.92 9.91
C ILE A 70 -1.59 -4.77 10.91
N GLY A 71 -2.23 -3.67 10.48
CA GLY A 71 -2.57 -2.52 11.30
C GLY A 71 -3.32 -2.91 12.57
N PHE A 72 -4.34 -3.76 12.47
CA PHE A 72 -5.08 -4.24 13.65
C PHE A 72 -4.18 -4.90 14.71
N VAL A 73 -3.11 -5.56 14.30
CA VAL A 73 -2.11 -6.16 15.21
C VAL A 73 -1.18 -5.09 15.79
N LEU A 74 -0.85 -4.08 15.00
CA LEU A 74 0.02 -2.96 15.39
C LEU A 74 -0.70 -1.89 16.22
N ASP A 75 -2.03 -1.83 16.20
CA ASP A 75 -2.84 -0.79 16.86
C ASP A 75 -2.50 -0.59 18.35
N PRO A 76 -2.25 -1.61 19.19
CA PRO A 76 -1.81 -1.40 20.56
C PRO A 76 -0.46 -0.68 20.66
N LEU A 77 0.48 -0.97 19.76
CA LEU A 77 1.78 -0.29 19.69
C LEU A 77 1.61 1.13 19.17
N ALA A 78 0.81 1.32 18.14
CA ALA A 78 0.47 2.62 17.58
C ALA A 78 -0.18 3.53 18.62
N HIS A 79 -1.14 2.99 19.39
CA HIS A 79 -1.79 3.72 20.48
C HIS A 79 -0.77 4.20 21.52
N ARG A 80 0.15 3.33 21.97
CA ARG A 80 1.20 3.70 22.93
C ARG A 80 2.11 4.79 22.39
N LEU A 81 2.55 4.67 21.14
CA LEU A 81 3.39 5.67 20.49
C LEU A 81 2.67 7.02 20.37
N GLY A 82 1.44 7.02 19.86
CA GLY A 82 0.65 8.25 19.71
C GLY A 82 0.29 8.88 21.05
N LEU A 83 -0.02 8.08 22.08
CA LEU A 83 -0.26 8.57 23.43
C LEU A 83 0.99 9.25 24.00
N ALA A 84 2.16 8.60 23.89
CA ALA A 84 3.41 9.18 24.34
C ALA A 84 3.68 10.56 23.69
N LEU A 85 3.52 10.66 22.37
CA LEU A 85 3.76 11.89 21.63
C LEU A 85 2.75 13.00 21.91
N LEU A 86 1.47 12.66 22.08
CA LEU A 86 0.41 13.65 22.26
C LEU A 86 0.29 14.14 23.70
N THR A 87 0.61 13.32 24.70
CA THR A 87 0.32 13.64 26.11
C THR A 87 1.52 13.60 27.05
N GLN A 88 2.58 12.85 26.71
CA GLN A 88 3.70 12.60 27.63
C GLN A 88 4.94 13.44 27.32
N VAL A 89 4.94 14.22 26.23
CA VAL A 89 6.04 15.13 25.87
C VAL A 89 5.55 16.58 25.91
N PRO A 90 5.71 17.30 27.04
CA PRO A 90 5.20 18.67 27.20
C PRO A 90 5.72 19.65 26.14
N ALA A 91 6.97 19.46 25.68
CA ALA A 91 7.57 20.28 24.64
C ALA A 91 6.84 20.24 23.29
N LEU A 92 6.04 19.20 23.03
CA LEU A 92 5.26 19.07 21.80
C LEU A 92 3.87 19.70 21.89
N VAL A 93 3.41 20.13 23.08
CA VAL A 93 2.09 20.74 23.26
C VAL A 93 1.88 21.95 22.33
N PRO A 94 2.82 22.92 22.24
CA PRO A 94 2.65 24.06 21.33
C PRO A 94 2.53 23.65 19.86
N LEU A 95 3.27 22.62 19.43
CA LEU A 95 3.20 22.08 18.08
C LEU A 95 1.81 21.51 17.79
N TRP A 96 1.29 20.67 18.68
CA TRP A 96 -0.04 20.06 18.52
C TRP A 96 -1.16 21.10 18.58
N THR A 97 -1.05 22.11 19.47
CA THR A 97 -2.00 23.23 19.52
C THR A 97 -1.99 24.02 18.22
N SER A 98 -0.81 24.36 17.68
CA SER A 98 -0.72 25.06 16.39
C SER A 98 -1.28 24.21 15.24
N ALA A 99 -0.98 22.91 15.21
CA ALA A 99 -1.47 22.00 14.19
C ALA A 99 -2.99 21.83 14.26
N TYR A 100 -3.57 21.78 15.46
CA TYR A 100 -5.01 21.65 15.65
C TYR A 100 -5.78 22.89 15.20
N ASN A 101 -5.18 24.08 15.33
CA ASN A 101 -5.80 25.33 14.89
C ASN A 101 -5.53 25.68 13.41
N ALA A 102 -4.70 24.90 12.71
CA ALA A 102 -4.45 25.10 11.29
C ALA A 102 -5.67 24.69 10.44
N PRO A 103 -5.89 25.30 9.25
CA PRO A 103 -7.09 25.04 8.45
C PRO A 103 -7.18 23.61 7.89
N LEU A 104 -6.04 22.95 7.64
CA LEU A 104 -6.00 21.65 6.96
C LEU A 104 -5.55 20.49 7.86
N LEU A 105 -4.64 20.74 8.79
CA LEU A 105 -4.02 19.67 9.59
C LEU A 105 -4.99 18.88 10.46
N PRO A 106 -6.10 19.42 11.01
CA PRO A 106 -7.09 18.63 11.73
C PRO A 106 -7.72 17.51 10.89
N PHE A 107 -7.81 17.68 9.56
CA PHE A 107 -8.30 16.63 8.66
C PHE A 107 -7.35 15.42 8.57
N THR A 108 -6.12 15.53 9.09
CA THR A 108 -5.26 14.36 9.25
C THR A 108 -5.68 13.45 10.42
N ARG A 109 -6.49 13.99 11.34
CA ARG A 109 -6.89 13.33 12.59
C ARG A 109 -5.70 12.91 13.46
N PHE A 110 -4.59 13.66 13.41
CA PHE A 110 -3.40 13.40 14.22
C PHE A 110 -3.67 13.36 15.74
N TYR A 111 -4.76 14.00 16.20
CA TYR A 111 -5.20 13.98 17.60
C TYR A 111 -5.73 12.60 18.06
N ASN A 112 -5.92 11.65 17.14
CA ASN A 112 -6.18 10.27 17.48
C ASN A 112 -4.84 9.52 17.62
N THR A 113 -4.62 8.92 18.79
CA THR A 113 -3.38 8.21 19.15
C THR A 113 -3.03 7.07 18.19
N VAL A 114 -4.02 6.26 17.78
CA VAL A 114 -3.81 5.16 16.83
C VAL A 114 -3.47 5.70 15.45
N VAL A 115 -4.15 6.76 14.99
CA VAL A 115 -3.90 7.35 13.68
C VAL A 115 -2.49 7.93 13.58
N LEU A 116 -2.06 8.71 14.58
CA LEU A 116 -0.71 9.25 14.63
C LEU A 116 0.34 8.14 14.73
N GLY A 117 0.11 7.16 15.61
CA GLY A 117 1.02 6.03 15.78
C GLY A 117 1.19 5.21 14.51
N ASN A 118 0.09 4.82 13.85
CA ASN A 118 0.13 4.04 12.62
C ASN A 118 0.75 4.83 11.46
N PHE A 119 0.54 6.15 11.40
CA PHE A 119 1.20 6.99 10.41
C PHE A 119 2.73 6.96 10.58
N LEU A 120 3.22 7.13 11.81
CA LEU A 120 4.66 7.09 12.10
C LEU A 120 5.28 5.70 11.90
N ILE A 121 4.59 4.65 12.34
CA ILE A 121 5.00 3.26 12.08
C ILE A 121 5.05 3.01 10.57
N GLY A 122 4.04 3.46 9.83
CA GLY A 122 4.01 3.36 8.38
C GLY A 122 5.19 4.07 7.72
N LEU A 123 5.51 5.30 8.15
CA LEU A 123 6.68 6.03 7.65
C LEU A 123 7.99 5.29 7.95
N ALA A 124 8.13 4.72 9.14
CA ALA A 124 9.30 3.92 9.51
C ALA A 124 9.40 2.63 8.69
N LEU A 125 8.27 1.98 8.41
CA LEU A 125 8.19 0.76 7.60
C LEU A 125 8.32 1.01 6.10
N PHE A 126 8.17 2.25 5.63
CA PHE A 126 8.17 2.57 4.21
C PHE A 126 9.44 2.09 3.48
N LEU A 127 10.62 2.43 4.00
CA LEU A 127 11.91 2.03 3.40
C LEU A 127 12.15 0.51 3.49
N PRO A 128 11.97 -0.16 4.64
CA PRO A 128 12.03 -1.62 4.73
C PRO A 128 11.10 -2.30 3.72
N VAL A 129 9.83 -1.90 3.66
CA VAL A 129 8.84 -2.50 2.75
C VAL A 129 9.22 -2.28 1.29
N LEU A 130 9.67 -1.08 0.93
CA LEU A 130 10.16 -0.78 -0.41
C LEU A 130 11.33 -1.68 -0.80
N PHE A 131 12.34 -1.80 0.05
CA PHE A 131 13.52 -2.60 -0.23
C PHE A 131 13.19 -4.09 -0.32
N LEU A 132 12.49 -4.63 0.69
CA LEU A 132 12.13 -6.05 0.74
C LEU A 132 11.24 -6.45 -0.43
N SER A 133 10.25 -5.61 -0.78
CA SER A 133 9.37 -5.87 -1.91
C SER A 133 10.13 -5.84 -3.23
N ARG A 134 11.06 -4.89 -3.41
CA ARG A 134 11.89 -4.81 -4.62
C ARG A 134 12.74 -6.06 -4.78
N GLN A 135 13.42 -6.49 -3.71
CA GLN A 135 14.24 -7.71 -3.73
C GLN A 135 13.38 -8.95 -3.98
N GLY A 136 12.20 -9.04 -3.35
CA GLY A 136 11.25 -10.12 -3.58
C GLY A 136 10.77 -10.20 -5.03
N VAL A 137 10.47 -9.07 -5.66
CA VAL A 137 10.07 -9.02 -7.09
C VAL A 137 11.22 -9.45 -7.98
N ILE A 138 12.44 -8.94 -7.76
CA ILE A 138 13.64 -9.35 -8.53
C ILE A 138 13.86 -10.86 -8.42
N TYR A 139 13.83 -11.38 -7.20
CA TYR A 139 14.04 -12.80 -6.92
C TYR A 139 12.97 -13.67 -7.57
N TYR A 140 11.69 -13.28 -7.46
CA TYR A 140 10.58 -13.98 -8.11
C TYR A 140 10.75 -14.04 -9.62
N ARG A 141 11.07 -12.90 -10.25
CA ARG A 141 11.22 -12.82 -11.70
C ARG A 141 12.38 -13.65 -12.23
N ALA A 142 13.48 -13.72 -11.49
CA ALA A 142 14.65 -14.52 -11.86
C ALA A 142 14.41 -16.04 -11.72
N HIS A 143 13.68 -16.50 -10.69
CA HIS A 143 13.64 -17.92 -10.33
C HIS A 143 12.31 -18.63 -10.63
N TYR A 144 11.20 -17.90 -10.62
CA TYR A 144 9.86 -18.49 -10.63
C TYR A 144 8.99 -18.03 -11.79
N GLN A 145 9.24 -16.85 -12.38
CA GLN A 145 8.38 -16.30 -13.43
C GLN A 145 8.17 -17.26 -14.60
N GLU A 146 9.21 -17.94 -15.07
CA GLU A 146 9.08 -18.90 -16.16
C GLU A 146 8.24 -20.13 -15.76
N LYS A 147 8.49 -20.68 -14.56
CA LYS A 147 7.75 -21.84 -14.04
C LYS A 147 6.26 -21.52 -13.86
N VAL A 148 5.96 -20.37 -13.26
CA VAL A 148 4.59 -19.91 -13.00
C VAL A 148 3.86 -19.61 -14.30
N SER A 149 4.54 -19.05 -15.31
CA SER A 149 3.94 -18.79 -16.64
C SER A 149 3.41 -20.05 -17.32
N ARG A 150 3.97 -21.22 -17.00
CA ARG A 150 3.52 -22.51 -17.56
C ARG A 150 2.26 -23.07 -16.87
N TRP A 151 1.86 -22.53 -15.71
CA TRP A 151 0.71 -23.02 -14.96
C TRP A 151 -0.61 -22.82 -15.71
N LYS A 152 -1.56 -23.75 -15.56
CA LYS A 152 -2.86 -23.72 -16.23
C LYS A 152 -3.64 -22.43 -15.96
N ILE A 153 -3.54 -21.89 -14.73
CA ILE A 153 -4.15 -20.61 -14.35
C ILE A 153 -3.64 -19.47 -15.23
N MET A 154 -2.33 -19.40 -15.53
CA MET A 154 -1.77 -18.34 -16.37
C MET A 154 -2.20 -18.45 -17.84
N LYS A 155 -2.41 -19.67 -18.36
CA LYS A 155 -2.94 -19.88 -19.72
C LYS A 155 -4.36 -19.34 -19.86
N VAL A 156 -5.22 -19.56 -18.86
CA VAL A 156 -6.60 -19.01 -18.83
C VAL A 156 -6.60 -17.49 -18.75
N LEU A 157 -5.62 -16.89 -18.07
CA LEU A 157 -5.45 -15.44 -17.96
C LEU A 157 -5.04 -14.76 -19.27
N ASN A 158 -4.15 -15.41 -20.03
CA ASN A 158 -3.75 -14.89 -21.33
C ASN A 158 -4.88 -15.02 -22.35
N LEU A 159 -5.70 -16.08 -22.27
CA LEU A 159 -6.87 -16.25 -23.12
C LEU A 159 -7.94 -15.17 -22.89
N THR A 160 -8.17 -14.75 -21.64
CA THR A 160 -9.16 -13.68 -21.34
C THR A 160 -8.73 -12.32 -21.90
N LYS A 161 -7.44 -12.00 -21.88
CA LYS A 161 -6.94 -10.75 -22.50
C LYS A 161 -7.13 -10.73 -24.02
N VAL A 162 -6.94 -11.87 -24.69
CA VAL A 162 -7.08 -11.99 -26.15
C VAL A 162 -8.55 -11.90 -26.57
N THR A 163 -9.47 -12.53 -25.84
CA THR A 163 -10.91 -12.44 -26.14
C THR A 163 -11.45 -11.02 -25.94
N ASP A 164 -11.04 -10.34 -24.86
CA ASP A 164 -11.46 -8.95 -24.61
C ASP A 164 -10.94 -7.97 -25.67
N LEU A 165 -9.77 -8.24 -26.27
CA LEU A 165 -9.22 -7.46 -27.37
C LEU A 165 -9.96 -7.71 -28.69
N LEU A 166 -10.31 -8.98 -28.97
CA LEU A 166 -11.06 -9.34 -30.19
C LEU A 166 -12.48 -8.77 -30.17
N ASP A 167 -13.14 -8.74 -29.01
CA ASP A 167 -14.46 -8.14 -28.85
C ASP A 167 -14.44 -6.60 -28.95
N LYS A 168 -13.30 -5.97 -28.61
CA LYS A 168 -13.07 -4.53 -28.80
C LYS A 168 -12.82 -4.13 -30.25
N VAL A 169 -12.20 -5.01 -31.05
CA VAL A 169 -11.92 -4.76 -32.47
C VAL A 169 -13.14 -5.06 -33.35
N LYS A 170 -14.09 -5.87 -32.86
CA LYS A 170 -15.36 -6.18 -33.56
C LYS A 170 -16.48 -5.16 -33.32
N LYS A 171 -16.29 -4.14 -32.48
CA LYS A 171 -17.19 -2.99 -32.33
C LYS A 171 -16.62 -1.78 -33.05
#